data_AF-A0A915CYP7-F1
#
_entry.id   AF-A0A915CYP7-F1
#
_cell.length_a   1.000
_cell.length_b   1.000
_cell.length_c   1.000
_cell.angle_alpha   90.00
_cell.angle_beta   90.00
_cell.angle_gamma   90.00
#
_symmetry.space_group_name_H-M   'P 1'
#
loop_
_entity.id
_entity.type
_entity.pdbx_description
1 polymer ?
#
loop_
_entity_poly.entity_id
_entity_poly.type
_entity_poly.pdbx_seq_one_letter_code
_entity_poly.pdbx_strand_id
1 'polypeptide(L)'
;MVTSTDVECHSCLTSCKMSKDNTFDPGFCDCHSNNNTEDSYENATTCAGSQCFVKVEYFPDESIAILQKGCVQNLPQGVNSCHYAGQLESVHCYCQGHLCNNKGELNSYTPISLPTVECCECSKPGGDICPEDTCLRSCTGNYCLIDFDGVEQGCGMGLPRLQNFLLHGCICTKPSGMCNQLNTSRNYQIQQVIARRVDDQNYCYSLHQRSDKPFDKEIFRIADTCEGHYCFISLTTSEMVIEMSNNTSEHQSTAINYKGVARPKYELLAGCLKVDDDKKVSVGCTSEYLTKETPLSKHCICDSHLCNYFDKLHEESFDDSPDITANALSSSVLHDETEPVAHLQSQLLYHYIFMLSTVCYFCT
;
A
#
# COMPACT_ATOMS: atom_id res chain seq x y z
N MET A 1 27.58 -9.37 -4.68
CA MET A 1 26.38 -9.16 -5.52
C MET A 1 25.83 -10.53 -5.87
N VAL A 2 24.69 -10.92 -5.31
CA VAL A 2 23.95 -12.09 -5.78
C VAL A 2 23.11 -11.58 -6.94
N THR A 3 23.42 -12.01 -8.16
CA THR A 3 22.57 -11.75 -9.31
C THR A 3 21.26 -12.49 -9.06
N SER A 4 20.23 -11.75 -8.64
CA SER A 4 18.87 -12.27 -8.55
C SER A 4 18.50 -12.81 -9.93
N THR A 5 18.31 -14.12 -10.05
CA THR A 5 17.82 -14.72 -11.28
C THR A 5 16.37 -14.31 -11.45
N ASP A 6 16.05 -13.63 -12.55
CA ASP A 6 14.67 -13.31 -12.88
C ASP A 6 13.83 -14.59 -12.91
N VAL A 7 12.71 -14.58 -12.20
CA VAL A 7 11.68 -15.61 -12.23
C VAL A 7 10.60 -15.21 -13.23
N GLU A 8 10.11 -16.18 -13.97
CA GLU A 8 8.96 -16.00 -14.86
C GLU A 8 7.66 -16.22 -14.06
N CYS A 9 6.69 -15.34 -14.25
CA CYS A 9 5.43 -15.29 -13.52
C CYS A 9 4.24 -15.30 -14.48
N HIS A 10 3.11 -15.86 -14.07
CA HIS A 10 1.85 -15.65 -14.78
C HIS A 10 1.46 -14.17 -14.69
N SER A 11 0.96 -13.61 -15.79
CA SER A 11 0.47 -12.25 -15.89
C SER A 11 -0.89 -12.21 -16.57
N CYS A 12 -1.89 -11.75 -15.84
CA CYS A 12 -3.27 -11.68 -16.31
C CYS A 12 -4.13 -10.80 -15.40
N LEU A 13 -5.25 -10.35 -15.95
CA LEU A 13 -6.36 -9.75 -15.22
C LEU A 13 -7.63 -10.50 -15.57
N THR A 14 -8.36 -10.95 -14.56
CA THR A 14 -9.60 -11.72 -14.75
C THR A 14 -10.58 -11.41 -13.62
N SER A 15 -11.85 -11.73 -13.83
CA SER A 15 -12.90 -11.53 -12.85
C SER A 15 -13.85 -12.72 -12.84
N CYS A 16 -14.43 -12.99 -11.69
CA CYS A 16 -15.35 -14.10 -11.50
C CYS A 16 -16.48 -13.72 -10.55
N LYS A 17 -17.57 -14.48 -10.63
CA LYS A 17 -18.70 -14.32 -9.72
C LYS A 17 -18.38 -14.97 -8.37
N MET A 18 -18.65 -14.25 -7.29
CA MET A 18 -18.58 -14.78 -5.93
C MET A 18 -19.80 -15.67 -5.63
N SER A 19 -19.62 -16.62 -4.72
CA SER A 19 -20.72 -17.42 -4.20
C SER A 19 -21.65 -16.56 -3.33
N LYS A 20 -22.87 -17.06 -3.07
CA LYS A 20 -23.87 -16.35 -2.23
C LYS A 20 -23.38 -16.04 -0.81
N ASP A 21 -22.40 -16.78 -0.32
CA ASP A 21 -21.80 -16.61 1.00
C ASP A 21 -20.64 -15.59 0.98
N ASN A 22 -20.53 -14.77 -0.08
CA ASN A 22 -19.40 -13.88 -0.35
C ASN A 22 -18.04 -14.61 -0.34
N THR A 23 -18.05 -15.89 -0.70
CA THR A 23 -16.84 -16.69 -0.83
C THR A 23 -16.36 -16.70 -2.28
N PHE A 24 -15.05 -16.64 -2.42
CA PHE A 24 -14.34 -16.67 -3.68
C PHE A 24 -13.86 -18.10 -3.96
N ASP A 25 -14.12 -18.61 -5.16
CA ASP A 25 -13.62 -19.91 -5.61
C ASP A 25 -12.48 -19.70 -6.63
N PRO A 26 -11.22 -19.89 -6.23
CA PRO A 26 -10.06 -19.73 -7.10
C PRO A 26 -10.12 -20.58 -8.37
N GLY A 27 -10.87 -21.69 -8.37
CA GLY A 27 -11.01 -22.56 -9.53
C GLY A 27 -11.62 -21.87 -10.74
N PHE A 28 -12.56 -20.96 -10.52
CA PHE A 28 -13.22 -20.21 -11.60
C PHE A 28 -12.56 -18.88 -11.94
N CYS A 29 -11.75 -18.36 -11.02
CA CYS A 29 -11.16 -17.04 -11.12
C CYS A 29 -9.70 -17.07 -11.59
N ASP A 30 -9.00 -18.19 -11.47
CA ASP A 30 -7.61 -18.29 -11.90
C ASP A 30 -7.53 -18.38 -13.43
N CYS A 31 -6.87 -17.40 -14.06
CA CYS A 31 -6.69 -17.32 -15.51
C CYS A 31 -5.94 -18.50 -16.15
N HIS A 32 -5.41 -19.44 -15.35
CA HIS A 32 -4.71 -20.63 -15.85
C HIS A 32 -5.28 -21.97 -15.37
N SER A 33 -6.43 -21.98 -14.68
CA SER A 33 -6.99 -23.22 -14.10
C SER A 33 -7.95 -23.99 -15.01
N ASN A 34 -8.44 -23.41 -16.11
CA ASN A 34 -9.50 -24.03 -16.91
C ASN A 34 -8.96 -24.64 -18.21
N ASN A 35 -8.66 -25.93 -18.16
CA ASN A 35 -8.25 -26.75 -19.31
C ASN A 35 -9.35 -26.95 -20.38
N ASN A 36 -10.53 -26.30 -20.26
CA ASN A 36 -11.74 -26.69 -20.98
C ASN A 36 -12.42 -25.58 -21.79
N THR A 37 -11.86 -24.37 -21.86
CA THR A 37 -12.40 -23.28 -22.69
C THR A 37 -11.29 -22.69 -23.54
N GLU A 38 -11.35 -22.94 -24.85
CA GLU A 38 -10.39 -22.43 -25.85
C GLU A 38 -10.17 -20.90 -25.74
N ASP A 39 -11.16 -20.15 -25.22
CA ASP A 39 -11.11 -18.69 -25.07
C ASP A 39 -10.22 -18.18 -23.90
N SER A 40 -9.85 -19.01 -22.91
CA SER A 40 -9.07 -18.54 -21.75
C SER A 40 -7.55 -18.61 -21.96
N TYR A 41 -7.09 -19.34 -22.98
CA TYR A 41 -5.67 -19.59 -23.21
C TYR A 41 -5.00 -18.48 -24.03
N GLU A 42 -5.76 -17.68 -24.79
CA GLU A 42 -5.22 -16.70 -25.72
C GLU A 42 -4.69 -15.41 -25.05
N ASN A 43 -4.98 -15.18 -23.77
CA ASN A 43 -4.62 -13.92 -23.08
C ASN A 43 -3.73 -14.08 -21.83
N ALA A 44 -3.33 -15.31 -21.47
CA ALA A 44 -2.42 -15.52 -20.35
C ALA A 44 -0.98 -15.23 -20.81
N THR A 45 -0.46 -14.07 -20.43
CA THR A 45 0.92 -13.69 -20.71
C THR A 45 1.83 -14.05 -19.54
N THR A 46 3.15 -13.99 -19.75
CA THR A 46 4.13 -14.09 -18.67
C THR A 46 4.92 -12.79 -18.56
N CYS A 47 5.45 -12.54 -17.37
CA CYS A 47 6.39 -11.46 -17.14
C CYS A 47 7.55 -11.94 -16.26
N ALA A 48 8.63 -11.16 -16.21
CA ALA A 48 9.85 -11.51 -15.51
C ALA A 48 10.14 -10.52 -14.39
N GLY A 49 10.46 -11.00 -13.20
CA GLY A 49 10.83 -10.17 -12.05
C GLY A 49 11.58 -10.98 -10.99
N SER A 50 11.86 -10.40 -9.84
CA SER A 50 12.53 -11.15 -8.76
C SER A 50 11.57 -12.11 -8.03
N GLN A 51 10.28 -11.82 -8.08
CA GLN A 51 9.20 -12.62 -7.49
C GLN A 51 7.90 -12.47 -8.29
N CYS A 52 6.91 -13.31 -7.99
CA CYS A 52 5.57 -13.23 -8.56
C CYS A 52 4.56 -12.74 -7.53
N PHE A 53 3.51 -12.06 -7.99
CA PHE A 53 2.40 -11.64 -7.12
C PHE A 53 1.04 -12.09 -7.64
N VAL A 54 0.07 -12.14 -6.72
CA VAL A 54 -1.37 -12.21 -6.99
C VAL A 54 -2.08 -11.20 -6.10
N LYS A 55 -2.94 -10.38 -6.70
CA LYS A 55 -3.85 -9.47 -6.00
C LYS A 55 -5.28 -9.89 -6.28
N VAL A 56 -6.07 -10.08 -5.23
CA VAL A 56 -7.50 -10.39 -5.31
C VAL A 56 -8.25 -9.24 -4.65
N GLU A 57 -9.19 -8.62 -5.35
CA GLU A 57 -10.10 -7.60 -4.81
C GLU A 57 -11.53 -8.12 -4.83
N TYR A 58 -12.25 -7.91 -3.72
CA TYR A 58 -13.62 -8.35 -3.54
C TYR A 58 -14.58 -7.18 -3.62
N PHE A 59 -15.67 -7.38 -4.35
CA PHE A 59 -16.77 -6.44 -4.52
C PHE A 59 -18.06 -7.16 -4.13
N PRO A 60 -18.36 -7.22 -2.82
CA PRO A 60 -19.46 -8.04 -2.30
C PRO A 60 -20.83 -7.57 -2.79
N ASP A 61 -21.02 -6.26 -2.95
CA ASP A 61 -22.28 -5.67 -3.42
C ASP A 61 -22.62 -6.11 -4.85
N GLU A 62 -21.62 -6.19 -5.72
CA GLU A 62 -21.74 -6.72 -7.08
C GLU A 62 -21.56 -8.24 -7.17
N SER A 63 -21.23 -8.90 -6.05
CA SER A 63 -20.89 -10.32 -5.97
C SER A 63 -19.80 -10.73 -6.98
N ILE A 64 -18.73 -9.92 -7.08
CA ILE A 64 -17.61 -10.15 -7.99
C ILE A 64 -16.28 -10.10 -7.25
N ALA A 65 -15.35 -10.94 -7.69
CA ALA A 65 -13.94 -10.79 -7.37
C ALA A 65 -13.13 -10.52 -8.63
N ILE A 66 -12.13 -9.64 -8.51
CA ILE A 66 -11.14 -9.36 -9.55
C ILE A 66 -9.81 -9.95 -9.11
N LEU A 67 -9.14 -10.67 -10.00
CA LEU A 67 -7.84 -11.29 -9.75
C LEU A 67 -6.82 -10.74 -10.76
N GLN A 68 -5.72 -10.21 -10.24
CA GLN A 68 -4.60 -9.68 -10.99
C GLN A 68 -3.33 -10.44 -10.63
N LYS A 69 -2.61 -10.93 -11.65
CA LYS A 69 -1.32 -11.62 -11.49
C LYS A 69 -0.24 -10.84 -12.22
N GLY A 70 0.98 -10.90 -11.70
CA GLY A 70 2.14 -10.36 -12.38
C GLY A 70 3.44 -10.67 -11.66
N CYS A 71 4.44 -9.85 -11.92
CA CYS A 71 5.78 -9.94 -11.37
C CYS A 71 6.09 -8.69 -10.55
N VAL A 72 6.92 -8.87 -9.54
CA VAL A 72 7.38 -7.80 -8.66
C VAL A 72 8.90 -7.80 -8.62
N GLN A 73 9.49 -6.62 -8.56
CA GLN A 73 10.92 -6.42 -8.41
C GLN A 73 11.22 -5.79 -7.05
N ASN A 74 12.36 -6.20 -6.46
CA ASN A 74 12.91 -5.62 -5.22
C ASN A 74 11.94 -5.66 -4.04
N LEU A 75 11.09 -6.69 -3.96
CA LEU A 75 10.32 -6.93 -2.74
C LEU A 75 11.28 -7.35 -1.63
N PRO A 76 11.11 -6.86 -0.39
CA PRO A 76 11.98 -7.28 0.70
C PRO A 76 11.83 -8.78 0.98
N GLN A 77 12.91 -9.38 1.50
CA GLN A 77 12.96 -10.82 1.77
C GLN A 77 11.92 -11.25 2.82
N GLY A 78 11.44 -12.49 2.70
CA GLY A 78 10.57 -13.13 3.70
C GLY A 78 9.07 -13.01 3.45
N VAL A 79 8.66 -12.42 2.32
CA VAL A 79 7.25 -12.28 1.94
C VAL A 79 6.85 -13.37 0.95
N ASN A 80 6.68 -14.61 1.41
CA ASN A 80 6.23 -15.74 0.59
C ASN A 80 4.91 -16.29 1.16
N SER A 81 3.83 -15.54 0.96
CA SER A 81 2.49 -15.91 1.46
C SER A 81 1.42 -14.94 1.00
N CYS A 82 0.17 -15.32 1.24
CA CYS A 82 -1.01 -14.47 1.09
C CYS A 82 -1.33 -13.73 2.40
N HIS A 83 -1.66 -12.46 2.30
CA HIS A 83 -2.09 -11.63 3.41
C HIS A 83 -3.30 -10.79 3.02
N TYR A 84 -4.17 -10.53 3.99
CA TYR A 84 -5.14 -9.46 3.83
C TYR A 84 -4.41 -8.14 3.72
N ALA A 85 -4.95 -7.31 2.85
CA ALA A 85 -4.43 -6.01 2.56
C ALA A 85 -5.63 -5.05 2.68
N GLY A 86 -5.69 -4.31 3.79
CA GLY A 86 -6.86 -3.49 4.15
C GLY A 86 -7.93 -4.24 4.94
N GLN A 87 -9.16 -3.70 5.00
CA GLN A 87 -10.27 -4.21 5.79
C GLN A 87 -10.99 -5.41 5.13
N LEU A 88 -10.24 -6.48 4.79
CA LEU A 88 -10.74 -7.72 4.14
C LEU A 88 -11.12 -7.60 2.66
N GLU A 89 -11.13 -6.40 2.09
CA GLU A 89 -11.54 -6.16 0.69
C GLU A 89 -10.51 -6.66 -0.33
N SER A 90 -9.27 -6.93 0.09
CA SER A 90 -8.27 -7.47 -0.83
C SER A 90 -7.27 -8.42 -0.17
N VAL A 91 -6.75 -9.33 -0.98
CA VAL A 91 -5.68 -10.27 -0.65
C VAL A 91 -4.50 -10.03 -1.57
N HIS A 92 -3.30 -9.94 -0.99
CA HIS A 92 -2.05 -9.86 -1.73
C HIS A 92 -1.21 -11.09 -1.39
N CYS A 93 -0.80 -11.82 -2.42
CA CYS A 93 0.06 -12.98 -2.33
C CYS A 93 1.37 -12.72 -3.07
N TYR A 94 2.46 -13.25 -2.52
CA TYR A 94 3.77 -13.22 -3.16
C TYR A 94 4.41 -14.60 -3.08
N CYS A 95 5.20 -14.96 -4.09
CA CYS A 95 5.94 -16.20 -4.11
C CYS A 95 7.23 -16.09 -4.93
N GLN A 96 8.13 -17.04 -4.70
CA GLN A 96 9.38 -17.22 -5.43
C GLN A 96 9.34 -18.52 -6.23
N GLY A 97 9.81 -18.47 -7.47
CA GLY A 97 9.91 -19.63 -8.34
C GLY A 97 9.21 -19.42 -9.69
N HIS A 98 9.50 -20.31 -10.62
CA HIS A 98 8.91 -20.30 -11.95
C HIS A 98 7.40 -20.58 -11.87
N LEU A 99 6.60 -19.62 -12.34
CA LEU A 99 5.14 -19.69 -12.44
C LEU A 99 4.46 -20.05 -11.10
N CYS A 100 5.06 -19.61 -9.99
CA CYS A 100 4.60 -19.95 -8.65
C CYS A 100 3.27 -19.28 -8.27
N ASN A 101 2.84 -18.23 -8.99
CA ASN A 101 1.64 -17.47 -8.66
C ASN A 101 0.36 -18.14 -9.17
N ASN A 102 0.27 -19.46 -9.02
CA ASN A 102 -0.90 -20.27 -9.32
C ASN A 102 -1.65 -20.65 -8.03
N LYS A 103 -2.92 -21.06 -8.16
CA LYS A 103 -3.75 -21.39 -6.99
C LYS A 103 -3.19 -22.52 -6.14
N GLY A 104 -2.49 -23.49 -6.73
CA GLY A 104 -1.97 -24.67 -6.03
C GLY A 104 -0.85 -24.30 -5.06
N GLU A 105 0.14 -23.56 -5.55
CA GLU A 105 1.29 -23.11 -4.78
C GLU A 105 0.93 -22.06 -3.72
N LEU A 106 -0.08 -21.22 -3.98
CA LEU A 106 -0.51 -20.15 -3.07
C LEU A 106 -1.71 -20.56 -2.19
N ASN A 107 -1.93 -21.85 -1.94
CA ASN A 107 -2.99 -22.37 -1.07
C ASN A 107 -4.36 -21.73 -1.36
N SER A 108 -4.78 -21.75 -2.62
CA SER A 108 -6.07 -21.18 -3.05
C SER A 108 -6.21 -19.68 -2.71
N TYR A 109 -5.10 -18.96 -2.67
CA TYR A 109 -5.03 -17.55 -2.30
C TYR A 109 -5.56 -17.26 -0.88
N THR A 110 -5.57 -18.27 -0.01
CA THR A 110 -6.06 -18.14 1.36
C THR A 110 -5.04 -17.37 2.20
N PRO A 111 -5.41 -16.22 2.79
CA PRO A 111 -4.49 -15.48 3.65
C PRO A 111 -4.03 -16.29 4.85
N ILE A 112 -2.78 -16.13 5.24
CA ILE A 112 -2.29 -16.66 6.51
C ILE A 112 -3.00 -15.94 7.65
N SER A 113 -3.46 -16.71 8.64
CA SER A 113 -3.99 -16.17 9.88
C SER A 113 -2.87 -15.42 10.62
N LEU A 114 -2.97 -14.10 10.66
CA LEU A 114 -2.13 -13.27 11.50
C LEU A 114 -2.65 -13.30 12.94
N PRO A 115 -1.79 -13.06 13.95
CA PRO A 115 -2.22 -12.94 15.34
C PRO A 115 -3.35 -11.93 15.47
N THR A 116 -4.40 -12.31 16.18
CA THR A 116 -5.52 -11.41 16.46
C THR A 116 -5.27 -10.65 17.77
N VAL A 117 -5.68 -9.40 17.78
CA VAL A 117 -5.71 -8.52 18.94
C VAL A 117 -7.14 -8.03 19.14
N GLU A 118 -7.53 -7.89 20.39
CA GLU A 118 -8.77 -7.22 20.79
C GLU A 118 -8.46 -5.75 21.07
N CYS A 119 -9.16 -4.86 20.39
CA CYS A 119 -9.00 -3.41 20.50
C CYS A 119 -10.24 -2.82 21.13
N CYS A 120 -10.04 -1.85 22.02
CA CYS A 120 -11.12 -1.14 22.66
C CYS A 120 -11.32 0.25 22.04
N GLU A 121 -12.57 0.61 21.73
CA GLU A 121 -12.97 1.95 21.32
C GLU A 121 -13.45 2.74 22.55
N CYS A 122 -12.65 3.72 22.97
CA CYS A 122 -12.95 4.54 24.13
C CYS A 122 -13.77 5.77 23.74
N SER A 123 -14.86 6.00 24.47
CA SER A 123 -15.93 6.91 24.06
C SER A 123 -15.73 8.38 24.43
N LYS A 124 -14.62 8.73 25.09
CA LYS A 124 -14.37 10.09 25.56
C LYS A 124 -13.24 10.73 24.74
N PRO A 125 -13.52 11.83 24.01
CA PRO A 125 -12.49 12.67 23.40
C PRO A 125 -11.46 13.11 24.44
N GLY A 126 -10.16 12.96 24.14
CA GLY A 126 -9.07 13.23 25.10
C GLY A 126 -8.90 12.17 26.20
N GLY A 127 -9.38 10.95 25.96
CA GLY A 127 -9.49 9.84 26.93
C GLY A 127 -8.19 9.38 27.58
N ASP A 128 -7.78 10.08 28.64
CA ASP A 128 -6.63 9.72 29.50
C ASP A 128 -6.75 8.32 30.13
N ILE A 129 -7.97 7.81 30.27
CA ILE A 129 -8.30 6.54 30.92
C ILE A 129 -9.46 5.90 30.16
N CYS A 130 -9.18 4.82 29.44
CA CYS A 130 -10.20 3.83 29.12
C CYS A 130 -10.37 2.98 30.39
N PRO A 131 -11.52 3.06 31.09
CA PRO A 131 -11.72 2.18 32.24
C PRO A 131 -11.65 0.74 31.71
N GLU A 132 -10.72 -0.06 32.25
CA GLU A 132 -10.55 -1.47 31.84
C GLU A 132 -11.87 -2.25 31.89
N ASP A 133 -12.80 -1.79 32.75
CA ASP A 133 -14.09 -2.42 32.99
C ASP A 133 -15.23 -1.96 32.06
N THR A 134 -15.05 -0.90 31.25
CA THR A 134 -16.12 -0.37 30.37
C THR A 134 -15.60 0.02 29.00
N CYS A 135 -15.23 -0.99 28.21
CA CYS A 135 -15.07 -0.80 26.79
C CYS A 135 -16.44 -0.55 26.15
N LEU A 136 -16.65 0.62 25.52
CA LEU A 136 -17.96 0.91 24.91
C LEU A 136 -18.20 -0.01 23.71
N ARG A 137 -17.15 -0.25 22.91
CA ARG A 137 -17.13 -1.19 21.79
C ARG A 137 -15.78 -1.86 21.71
N SER A 138 -15.78 -3.19 21.61
CA SER A 138 -14.60 -3.99 21.33
C SER A 138 -14.61 -4.39 19.86
N CYS A 139 -13.45 -4.43 19.22
CA CYS A 139 -13.31 -5.02 17.90
C CYS A 139 -12.08 -5.94 17.86
N THR A 140 -12.09 -6.90 16.94
CA THR A 140 -10.99 -7.85 16.77
C THR A 140 -10.33 -7.63 15.43
N GLY A 141 -9.01 -7.45 15.45
CA GLY A 141 -8.21 -7.25 14.25
C GLY A 141 -6.83 -7.87 14.37
N ASN A 142 -5.93 -7.56 13.44
CA ASN A 142 -4.51 -7.89 13.55
C ASN A 142 -3.68 -6.75 14.15
N TYR A 143 -4.27 -5.56 14.24
CA TYR A 143 -3.67 -4.41 14.90
C TYR A 143 -4.76 -3.42 15.34
N CYS A 144 -4.48 -2.62 16.37
CA CYS A 144 -5.35 -1.50 16.77
C CYS A 144 -4.94 -0.22 16.07
N LEU A 145 -5.92 0.64 15.79
CA LEU A 145 -5.78 2.00 15.24
C LEU A 145 -6.37 2.97 16.25
N ILE A 146 -5.64 4.03 16.59
CA ILE A 146 -6.13 5.10 17.47
C ILE A 146 -5.58 6.42 16.96
N ASP A 147 -6.44 7.36 16.60
CA ASP A 147 -6.02 8.71 16.24
C ASP A 147 -5.33 9.48 17.37
N PHE A 148 -4.68 10.58 17.00
CA PHE A 148 -3.91 11.37 17.96
C PHE A 148 -4.76 12.06 19.01
N ASP A 149 -6.01 12.38 18.67
CA ASP A 149 -6.96 12.98 19.60
C ASP A 149 -7.69 11.91 20.43
N GLY A 150 -7.47 10.63 20.12
CA GLY A 150 -8.16 9.48 20.71
C GLY A 150 -9.66 9.44 20.39
N VAL A 151 -10.12 10.16 19.37
CA VAL A 151 -11.50 10.24 18.90
C VAL A 151 -11.85 9.04 18.01
N GLU A 152 -11.01 8.72 17.04
CA GLU A 152 -11.20 7.59 16.13
C GLU A 152 -10.34 6.40 16.58
N GLN A 153 -11.01 5.35 17.05
CA GLN A 153 -10.38 4.13 17.51
C GLN A 153 -11.00 2.92 16.80
N GLY A 154 -10.18 1.93 16.49
CA GLY A 154 -10.64 0.73 15.83
C GLY A 154 -9.55 -0.33 15.71
N CYS A 155 -9.79 -1.29 14.82
CA CYS A 155 -8.86 -2.36 14.52
C CYS A 155 -8.84 -2.59 13.02
N GLY A 156 -7.68 -2.95 12.49
CA GLY A 156 -7.53 -3.33 11.10
C GLY A 156 -7.20 -4.82 10.97
N MET A 157 -7.62 -5.40 9.85
CA MET A 157 -7.27 -6.76 9.46
C MET A 157 -6.08 -6.75 8.52
N GLY A 158 -5.33 -7.85 8.50
CA GLY A 158 -4.15 -8.00 7.67
C GLY A 158 -2.95 -7.22 8.17
N LEU A 159 -2.06 -6.92 7.24
CA LEU A 159 -0.90 -6.09 7.51
C LEU A 159 -1.31 -4.62 7.39
N PRO A 160 -0.91 -3.76 8.35
CA PRO A 160 -1.25 -2.35 8.26
C PRO A 160 -0.59 -1.73 7.02
N ARG A 161 -1.41 -1.07 6.19
CA ARG A 161 -0.99 -0.35 4.98
C ARG A 161 -0.72 1.09 5.30
N LEU A 162 0.29 1.72 4.68
CA LEU A 162 0.60 3.15 4.91
C LEU A 162 -0.62 4.08 4.72
N GLN A 163 -1.54 3.68 3.83
CA GLN A 163 -2.86 4.28 3.64
C GLN A 163 -3.70 4.42 4.91
N ASN A 164 -3.64 3.43 5.81
CA ASN A 164 -4.39 3.41 7.06
C ASN A 164 -3.76 4.30 8.15
N PHE A 165 -2.56 4.84 7.91
CA PHE A 165 -1.85 5.73 8.86
C PHE A 165 -2.03 7.21 8.53
N LEU A 166 -2.67 7.51 7.39
CA LEU A 166 -3.02 8.85 6.94
C LEU A 166 -4.35 9.32 7.55
N LEU A 167 -5.21 8.37 7.94
CA LEU A 167 -6.14 8.62 9.04
C LEU A 167 -5.30 8.53 10.31
N HIS A 168 -5.27 9.66 10.99
CA HIS A 168 -4.50 9.92 12.18
C HIS A 168 -4.45 8.68 13.06
N GLY A 169 -3.26 8.18 13.43
CA GLY A 169 -3.18 7.26 14.54
C GLY A 169 -1.93 6.43 14.80
N CYS A 170 -1.98 5.75 15.93
CA CYS A 170 -0.97 4.83 16.45
C CYS A 170 -1.39 3.40 16.14
N ILE A 171 -0.44 2.59 15.67
CA ILE A 171 -0.64 1.15 15.48
C ILE A 171 -0.01 0.36 16.60
N CYS A 172 -0.80 -0.55 17.12
CA CYS A 172 -0.50 -1.26 18.33
C CYS A 172 -0.59 -2.77 18.06
N THR A 173 0.57 -3.42 18.00
CA THR A 173 0.72 -4.81 17.50
C THR A 173 1.04 -5.82 18.60
N LYS A 174 1.33 -5.37 19.82
CA LYS A 174 1.55 -6.27 20.96
C LYS A 174 0.21 -6.60 21.63
N PRO A 175 -0.10 -7.90 21.87
CA PRO A 175 -1.31 -8.34 22.58
C PRO A 175 -1.24 -8.08 24.10
N SER A 176 -0.59 -6.99 24.54
CA SER A 176 -0.34 -6.71 25.95
C SER A 176 -1.46 -5.91 26.63
N GLY A 177 -2.55 -5.58 25.92
CA GLY A 177 -3.62 -4.70 26.43
C GLY A 177 -3.22 -3.22 26.57
N MET A 178 -1.93 -2.88 26.38
CA MET A 178 -1.41 -1.51 26.53
C MET A 178 -1.93 -0.52 25.46
N CYS A 179 -2.48 -1.04 24.36
CA CYS A 179 -3.12 -0.23 23.32
C CYS A 179 -4.33 0.53 23.84
N ASN A 180 -4.96 0.03 24.90
CA ASN A 180 -6.08 0.70 25.56
C ASN A 180 -5.61 1.79 26.55
N GLN A 181 -4.29 1.97 26.75
CA GLN A 181 -3.72 3.03 27.57
C GLN A 181 -3.22 4.16 26.68
N LEU A 182 -4.14 5.05 26.26
CA LEU A 182 -3.86 6.16 25.34
C LEU A 182 -2.60 6.94 25.75
N ASN A 183 -2.48 7.31 27.03
CA ASN A 183 -1.33 8.09 27.52
C ASN A 183 -0.02 7.32 27.50
N THR A 184 -0.01 6.05 27.90
CA THR A 184 1.19 5.21 27.84
C THR A 184 1.64 5.04 26.39
N SER A 185 0.70 4.74 25.50
CA SER A 185 0.95 4.59 24.06
C SER A 185 1.44 5.91 23.46
N ARG A 186 0.75 7.03 23.70
CA ARG A 186 1.15 8.37 23.25
C ARG A 186 2.53 8.76 23.73
N ASN A 187 2.84 8.58 25.02
CA ASN A 187 4.15 8.91 25.58
C ASN A 187 5.26 8.06 24.96
N TYR A 188 5.02 6.76 24.75
CA TYR A 188 5.95 5.90 24.03
C TYR A 188 6.17 6.42 22.62
N GLN A 189 5.12 6.79 21.88
CA GLN A 189 5.26 7.31 20.52
C GLN A 189 6.01 8.64 20.47
N ILE A 190 5.71 9.56 21.39
CA ILE A 190 6.44 10.82 21.50
C ILE A 190 7.92 10.55 21.72
N GLN A 191 8.27 9.67 22.67
CA GLN A 191 9.66 9.45 23.05
C GLN A 191 10.45 8.59 22.06
N GLN A 192 9.84 7.52 21.57
CA GLN A 192 10.53 6.48 20.79
C GLN A 192 10.38 6.67 19.29
N VAL A 193 9.48 7.55 18.83
CA VAL A 193 9.22 7.73 17.40
C VAL A 193 9.30 9.18 16.97
N ILE A 194 8.60 10.10 17.65
CA ILE A 194 8.51 11.51 17.22
C ILE A 194 9.76 12.29 17.60
N ALA A 195 10.16 12.21 18.87
CA ALA A 195 11.33 12.87 19.44
C ALA A 195 12.61 12.03 19.30
N ARG A 196 12.51 10.84 18.71
CA ARG A 196 13.66 10.03 18.34
C ARG A 196 14.41 10.77 17.23
N ARG A 197 15.73 10.91 17.39
CA ARG A 197 16.67 11.41 16.37
C ARG A 197 16.16 12.65 15.60
N VAL A 198 15.66 13.66 16.32
CA VAL A 198 15.13 14.89 15.70
C VAL A 198 16.16 15.54 14.77
N ASP A 199 17.44 15.50 15.15
CA ASP A 199 18.54 16.06 14.35
C ASP A 199 18.87 15.25 13.09
N ASP A 200 18.35 14.03 12.95
CA ASP A 200 18.55 13.16 11.79
C ASP A 200 17.28 13.03 10.92
N GLN A 201 16.35 13.99 11.00
CA GLN A 201 15.15 14.00 10.17
C GLN A 201 15.41 14.61 8.79
N ASN A 202 14.84 13.99 7.78
CA ASN A 202 14.81 14.42 6.40
C ASN A 202 13.59 15.29 6.12
N TYR A 203 13.81 16.48 5.54
CA TYR A 203 12.81 17.21 4.76
C TYR A 203 12.38 16.43 3.52
N CYS A 204 11.09 16.16 3.37
CA CYS A 204 10.50 15.39 2.27
C CYS A 204 9.38 16.17 1.59
N TYR A 205 9.09 15.88 0.32
CA TYR A 205 7.86 16.33 -0.32
C TYR A 205 6.66 15.63 0.29
N SER A 206 5.55 16.35 0.47
CA SER A 206 4.27 15.84 0.94
C SER A 206 3.19 16.22 -0.07
N LEU A 207 2.60 15.23 -0.73
CA LEU A 207 1.51 15.49 -1.66
C LEU A 207 0.65 14.25 -1.85
N HIS A 208 -0.61 14.51 -2.17
CA HIS A 208 -1.53 13.51 -2.66
C HIS A 208 -2.26 14.00 -3.89
N GLN A 209 -2.10 13.31 -5.02
CA GLN A 209 -2.77 13.70 -6.26
C GLN A 209 -3.30 12.50 -7.02
N ARG A 210 -4.49 12.67 -7.62
CA ARG A 210 -5.10 11.71 -8.56
C ARG A 210 -5.32 12.36 -9.91
N SER A 211 -5.17 11.60 -10.98
CA SER A 211 -5.28 12.09 -12.35
C SER A 211 -5.65 10.95 -13.30
N ASP A 212 -6.41 11.26 -14.34
CA ASP A 212 -6.66 10.34 -15.47
C ASP A 212 -5.48 10.30 -16.46
N LYS A 213 -4.49 11.20 -16.28
CA LYS A 213 -3.29 11.33 -17.11
C LYS A 213 -2.02 11.09 -16.28
N PRO A 214 -0.92 10.61 -16.90
CA PRO A 214 0.38 10.53 -16.24
C PRO A 214 0.79 11.87 -15.63
N PHE A 215 1.42 11.82 -14.46
CA PHE A 215 2.01 13.00 -13.83
C PHE A 215 3.32 13.38 -14.52
N ASP A 216 3.63 14.67 -14.50
CA ASP A 216 4.96 15.20 -14.81
C ASP A 216 5.60 15.76 -13.53
N LYS A 217 6.86 16.20 -13.65
CA LYS A 217 7.60 16.80 -12.54
C LYS A 217 6.99 18.12 -12.01
N GLU A 218 6.10 18.77 -12.74
CA GLU A 218 5.49 20.04 -12.31
C GLU A 218 4.49 19.84 -11.18
N ILE A 219 3.97 18.63 -10.98
CA ILE A 219 3.06 18.30 -9.87
C ILE A 219 3.69 18.59 -8.50
N PHE A 220 5.03 18.53 -8.39
CA PHE A 220 5.74 18.84 -7.15
C PHE A 220 5.79 20.34 -6.84
N ARG A 221 5.35 21.23 -7.75
CA ARG A 221 5.21 22.66 -7.44
C ARG A 221 4.10 22.95 -6.43
N ILE A 222 3.12 22.05 -6.33
CA ILE A 222 2.01 22.15 -5.36
C ILE A 222 2.22 21.24 -4.15
N ALA A 223 3.39 20.60 -4.04
CA ALA A 223 3.69 19.75 -2.90
C ALA A 223 4.02 20.60 -1.68
N ASP A 224 3.48 20.20 -0.54
CA ASP A 224 3.93 20.67 0.77
C ASP A 224 5.23 19.96 1.15
N THR A 225 5.70 20.21 2.37
CA THR A 225 6.86 19.52 2.93
C THR A 225 6.54 18.93 4.29
N CYS A 226 7.24 17.85 4.66
CA CYS A 226 7.16 17.30 6.00
C CYS A 226 8.53 16.74 6.44
N GLU A 227 8.70 16.47 7.73
CA GLU A 227 9.94 15.99 8.32
C GLU A 227 9.79 14.55 8.82
N GLY A 228 10.73 13.67 8.50
CA GLY A 228 10.76 12.31 9.05
C GLY A 228 12.08 11.60 8.81
N HIS A 229 12.28 10.44 9.42
CA HIS A 229 13.53 9.68 9.27
C HIS A 229 13.74 9.19 7.84
N TYR A 230 12.65 8.93 7.11
CA TYR A 230 12.67 8.51 5.72
C TYR A 230 11.66 9.31 4.92
N CYS A 231 11.91 9.49 3.63
CA CYS A 231 10.93 9.96 2.67
C CYS A 231 10.38 8.78 1.87
N PHE A 232 9.14 8.86 1.43
CA PHE A 232 8.56 7.89 0.49
C PHE A 232 7.86 8.59 -0.67
N ILE A 233 7.78 7.88 -1.79
CA ILE A 233 7.00 8.25 -2.97
C ILE A 233 6.37 7.02 -3.59
N SER A 234 5.10 7.13 -3.94
CA SER A 234 4.29 6.07 -4.52
C SER A 234 3.61 6.54 -5.78
N LEU A 235 3.70 5.75 -6.84
CA LEU A 235 2.92 5.91 -8.05
C LEU A 235 2.10 4.65 -8.28
N THR A 236 0.79 4.79 -8.43
CA THR A 236 -0.10 3.76 -8.99
C THR A 236 -0.58 4.24 -10.35
N THR A 237 -0.59 3.39 -11.37
CA THR A 237 -0.97 3.75 -12.74
C THR A 237 -2.30 3.15 -13.19
N SER A 238 -2.86 2.22 -12.40
CA SER A 238 -4.12 1.55 -12.69
C SER A 238 -4.97 1.35 -11.45
N GLU A 239 -6.28 1.50 -11.61
CA GLU A 239 -7.30 1.12 -10.62
C GLU A 239 -8.11 -0.05 -11.18
N MET A 240 -8.40 -1.06 -10.34
CA MET A 240 -9.36 -2.10 -10.69
C MET A 240 -10.76 -1.60 -10.38
N VAL A 241 -11.65 -1.65 -11.37
CA VAL A 241 -13.03 -1.21 -11.24
C VAL A 241 -13.96 -2.25 -11.84
N ILE A 242 -15.21 -2.22 -11.39
CA ILE A 242 -16.28 -3.00 -11.99
C ILE A 242 -17.05 -2.15 -13.01
N GLU A 243 -17.29 -2.75 -14.18
CA GLU A 243 -18.14 -2.18 -15.22
C GLU A 243 -19.32 -3.11 -15.51
N MET A 244 -20.47 -2.53 -15.86
CA MET A 244 -21.59 -3.30 -16.40
C MET A 244 -21.25 -3.77 -17.82
N SER A 245 -21.35 -5.07 -18.08
CA SER A 245 -21.17 -5.60 -19.43
C SER A 245 -22.45 -5.38 -20.25
N ASN A 246 -22.40 -4.48 -21.22
CA ASN A 246 -23.48 -4.25 -22.18
C ASN A 246 -23.50 -5.38 -23.22
N ASN A 247 -23.93 -6.58 -22.84
CA ASN A 247 -24.20 -7.63 -23.82
C ASN A 247 -25.48 -7.24 -24.57
N THR A 248 -25.32 -6.77 -25.81
CA THR A 248 -26.39 -6.34 -26.73
C THR A 248 -27.24 -7.50 -27.29
N SER A 249 -27.26 -8.66 -26.65
CA SER A 249 -28.14 -9.77 -27.06
C SER A 249 -29.57 -9.50 -26.57
N GLU A 250 -30.46 -9.12 -27.49
CA GLU A 250 -31.87 -8.75 -27.34
C GLU A 250 -32.82 -9.80 -26.69
N HIS A 251 -32.33 -10.81 -25.98
CA HIS A 251 -33.18 -11.86 -25.42
C HIS A 251 -33.04 -12.00 -23.90
N GLN A 252 -33.90 -11.25 -23.19
CA GLN A 252 -34.64 -11.67 -21.99
C GLN A 252 -33.89 -12.24 -20.77
N SER A 253 -32.63 -11.89 -20.52
CA SER A 253 -32.05 -12.02 -19.18
C SER A 253 -31.99 -10.66 -18.49
N THR A 254 -32.79 -10.45 -17.44
CA THR A 254 -32.74 -9.27 -16.56
C THR A 254 -31.53 -9.24 -15.63
N ALA A 255 -30.62 -10.21 -15.73
CA ALA A 255 -29.41 -10.26 -14.92
C ALA A 255 -28.39 -9.24 -15.43
N ILE A 256 -28.09 -8.24 -14.59
CA ILE A 256 -26.97 -7.33 -14.82
C ILE A 256 -25.69 -8.15 -14.67
N ASN A 257 -24.94 -8.26 -15.77
CA ASN A 257 -23.62 -8.86 -15.76
C ASN A 257 -22.58 -7.76 -15.53
N TYR A 258 -21.64 -8.04 -14.64
CA TYR A 258 -20.56 -7.14 -14.29
C TYR A 258 -19.23 -7.78 -14.69
N LYS A 259 -18.25 -6.96 -15.05
CA LYS A 259 -16.90 -7.38 -15.42
C LYS A 259 -15.88 -6.51 -14.70
N GLY A 260 -14.84 -7.15 -14.16
CA GLY A 260 -13.68 -6.43 -13.65
C GLY A 260 -12.79 -5.93 -14.79
N VAL A 261 -12.39 -4.67 -14.74
CA VAL A 261 -11.42 -4.08 -15.68
C VAL A 261 -10.38 -3.26 -14.91
N ALA A 262 -9.18 -3.14 -15.48
CA ALA A 262 -8.19 -2.19 -15.00
C ALA A 262 -8.30 -0.92 -15.85
N ARG A 263 -8.56 0.22 -15.20
CA ARG A 263 -8.56 1.53 -15.85
C ARG A 263 -7.26 2.26 -15.55
N PRO A 264 -6.65 2.95 -16.53
CA PRO A 264 -5.58 3.90 -16.26
C PRO A 264 -6.11 4.97 -15.30
N LYS A 265 -5.54 5.01 -14.11
CA LYS A 265 -5.82 6.02 -13.10
C LYS A 265 -4.56 6.21 -12.31
N TYR A 266 -4.00 7.40 -12.43
CA TYR A 266 -2.72 7.74 -11.86
C TYR A 266 -2.95 8.31 -10.47
N GLU A 267 -2.23 7.78 -9.51
CA GLU A 267 -2.21 8.29 -8.15
C GLU A 267 -0.79 8.41 -7.66
N LEU A 268 -0.44 9.63 -7.25
CA LEU A 268 0.88 9.99 -6.77
C LEU A 268 0.77 10.37 -5.30
N LEU A 269 1.60 9.74 -4.48
CA LEU A 269 1.78 10.11 -3.09
C LEU A 269 3.22 10.36 -2.79
N ALA A 270 3.48 11.38 -2.00
CA ALA A 270 4.78 11.62 -1.40
C ALA A 270 4.58 12.00 0.07
N GLY A 271 5.55 11.64 0.90
CA GLY A 271 5.60 12.11 2.29
C GLY A 271 6.82 11.61 3.04
N CYS A 272 6.73 11.67 4.37
CA CYS A 272 7.78 11.30 5.30
C CYS A 272 7.29 10.19 6.25
N LEU A 273 8.22 9.41 6.78
CA LEU A 273 7.97 8.33 7.71
C LEU A 273 8.77 8.55 8.99
N LYS A 274 8.12 8.41 10.15
CA LYS A 274 8.78 8.29 11.45
C LYS A 274 8.59 6.87 11.97
N VAL A 275 9.68 6.23 12.36
CA VAL A 275 9.68 4.83 12.80
C VAL A 275 10.36 4.68 14.15
N ASP A 276 9.89 3.69 14.93
CA ASP A 276 10.45 3.32 16.23
C ASP A 276 11.76 2.52 16.10
N ASP A 277 11.96 1.80 15.00
CA ASP A 277 13.17 1.03 14.71
C ASP A 277 13.47 1.01 13.20
N ASP A 278 14.70 1.38 12.84
CA ASP A 278 15.17 1.53 11.47
C ASP A 278 15.22 0.19 10.72
N LYS A 279 15.32 -0.93 11.45
CA LYS A 279 15.36 -2.28 10.87
C LYS A 279 14.06 -2.70 10.18
N LYS A 280 12.98 -1.95 10.40
CA LYS A 280 11.66 -2.18 9.81
C LYS A 280 11.50 -1.53 8.45
N VAL A 281 12.40 -0.63 8.09
CA VAL A 281 12.36 0.12 6.84
C VAL A 281 13.44 -0.41 5.92
N SER A 282 13.04 -0.80 4.71
CA SER A 282 13.96 -1.08 3.62
C SER A 282 13.95 0.10 2.66
N VAL A 283 15.09 0.78 2.55
CA VAL A 283 15.32 1.80 1.51
C VAL A 283 15.41 1.13 0.15
N GLY A 284 14.89 1.78 -0.89
CA GLY A 284 14.82 1.26 -2.26
C GLY A 284 13.42 1.39 -2.86
N CYS A 285 13.24 0.85 -4.07
CA CYS A 285 11.98 0.89 -4.78
C CYS A 285 11.47 -0.53 -5.08
N THR A 286 10.21 -0.80 -4.75
CA THR A 286 9.47 -1.98 -5.20
C THR A 286 8.56 -1.59 -6.36
N SER A 287 8.52 -2.43 -7.40
CA SER A 287 7.69 -2.19 -8.59
C SER A 287 6.90 -3.43 -8.95
N GLU A 288 5.60 -3.28 -9.19
CA GLU A 288 4.71 -4.34 -9.68
C GLU A 288 4.43 -4.14 -11.16
N TYR A 289 4.44 -5.23 -11.93
CA TYR A 289 4.30 -5.22 -13.38
C TYR A 289 3.26 -6.22 -13.83
N LEU A 290 2.40 -5.79 -14.77
CA LEU A 290 1.61 -6.70 -15.60
C LEU A 290 2.39 -7.05 -16.87
N THR A 291 2.97 -6.05 -17.51
CA THR A 291 3.82 -6.19 -18.69
C THR A 291 5.20 -5.59 -18.41
N LYS A 292 6.18 -5.86 -19.27
CA LYS A 292 7.56 -5.39 -19.07
C LYS A 292 7.72 -3.87 -19.20
N GLU A 293 6.75 -3.16 -19.79
CA GLU A 293 6.94 -1.78 -20.23
C GLU A 293 6.55 -0.75 -19.15
N THR A 294 5.44 -0.97 -18.44
CA THR A 294 4.90 0.02 -17.51
C THR A 294 4.58 -0.62 -16.15
N PRO A 295 5.08 -0.04 -15.04
CA PRO A 295 4.72 -0.52 -13.71
C PRO A 295 3.25 -0.19 -13.42
N LEU A 296 2.53 -1.15 -12.84
CA LEU A 296 1.22 -0.95 -12.25
C LEU A 296 1.31 -0.08 -11.02
N SER A 297 2.35 -0.33 -10.21
CA SER A 297 2.66 0.41 -9.02
C SER A 297 4.18 0.49 -8.85
N LYS A 298 4.65 1.61 -8.31
CA LYS A 298 6.04 1.81 -7.90
C LYS A 298 6.07 2.51 -6.56
N HIS A 299 6.84 1.97 -5.64
CA HIS A 299 6.83 2.33 -4.24
C HIS A 299 8.27 2.48 -3.77
N CYS A 300 8.69 3.71 -3.48
CA CYS A 300 10.07 4.00 -3.09
C CYS A 300 10.15 4.59 -1.69
N ILE A 301 11.17 4.18 -0.94
CA ILE A 301 11.59 4.77 0.34
C ILE A 301 13.05 5.17 0.22
N CYS A 302 13.41 6.33 0.75
CA CYS A 302 14.76 6.87 0.75
C CYS A 302 15.07 7.65 2.03
N ASP A 303 16.34 7.87 2.33
CA ASP A 303 16.84 8.34 3.63
C ASP A 303 17.64 9.65 3.55
N SER A 304 17.41 10.46 2.51
CA SER A 304 18.02 11.78 2.35
C SER A 304 16.99 12.88 2.09
N HIS A 305 17.39 14.14 2.26
CA HIS A 305 16.52 15.29 1.99
C HIS A 305 15.97 15.30 0.56
N LEU A 306 14.66 15.51 0.45
CA LEU A 306 13.90 15.71 -0.78
C LEU A 306 14.10 14.60 -1.83
N CYS A 307 14.50 13.41 -1.39
CA CYS A 307 14.80 12.28 -2.26
C CYS A 307 13.56 11.66 -2.89
N ASN A 308 12.37 11.92 -2.35
CA ASN A 308 11.10 11.42 -2.82
C ASN A 308 10.53 12.28 -3.95
N TYR A 309 11.36 12.53 -4.97
CA TYR A 309 11.04 13.34 -6.14
C TYR A 309 10.73 12.48 -7.37
N PHE A 310 10.25 13.12 -8.44
CA PHE A 310 9.80 12.50 -9.68
C PHE A 310 10.81 11.51 -10.30
N ASP A 311 12.12 11.81 -10.20
CA ASP A 311 13.17 10.96 -10.80
C ASP A 311 13.17 9.54 -10.24
N LYS A 312 12.80 9.35 -8.96
CA LYS A 312 12.67 8.01 -8.37
C LYS A 312 11.59 7.16 -9.02
N LEU A 313 10.60 7.78 -9.67
CA LEU A 313 9.56 7.05 -10.39
C LEU A 313 10.02 6.61 -11.77
N HIS A 314 10.94 7.35 -12.39
CA HIS A 314 11.30 7.22 -13.80
C HIS A 314 12.71 6.69 -14.07
N GLU A 315 13.47 6.30 -13.06
CA GLU A 315 14.75 5.61 -13.27
C GLU A 315 14.56 4.37 -14.18
N GLU A 316 14.87 4.55 -15.47
CA GLU A 316 15.30 3.51 -16.39
C GLU A 316 16.54 2.90 -15.76
N SER A 317 16.44 1.66 -15.27
CA SER A 317 17.53 0.87 -14.65
C SER A 317 18.91 1.49 -14.82
N PHE A 318 19.29 2.37 -13.88
CA PHE A 318 20.68 2.82 -13.79
C PHE A 318 21.45 1.59 -13.34
N ASP A 319 22.18 1.00 -14.29
CA ASP A 319 23.16 -0.03 -14.04
C ASP A 319 24.07 0.49 -12.92
N ASP A 320 24.03 -0.14 -11.74
CA ASP A 320 24.82 0.20 -10.55
C ASP A 320 26.32 0.00 -10.84
N SER A 321 26.89 0.87 -11.66
CA SER A 321 28.34 1.07 -11.72
C SER A 321 28.72 2.11 -10.66
N PRO A 322 29.64 1.80 -9.75
CA PRO A 322 30.06 2.73 -8.72
C PRO A 322 31.04 3.75 -9.33
N ASP A 323 30.60 4.99 -9.53
CA ASP A 323 31.50 6.15 -9.71
C ASP A 323 31.22 7.13 -8.55
N ILE A 324 32.06 7.21 -7.52
CA ILE A 324 33.34 7.94 -7.49
C ILE A 324 33.17 9.39 -8.00
N THR A 325 32.61 10.28 -7.19
CA THR A 325 33.29 11.46 -6.60
C THR A 325 32.30 12.53 -6.14
N ALA A 326 32.25 12.72 -4.83
CA ALA A 326 31.88 14.00 -4.23
C ALA A 326 33.02 14.99 -4.48
N ASN A 327 32.73 16.15 -5.10
CA ASN A 327 33.39 17.42 -4.80
C ASN A 327 32.71 18.62 -5.50
N ALA A 328 32.48 19.66 -4.68
CA ALA A 328 32.24 21.07 -5.02
C ALA A 328 30.85 21.40 -5.62
N LEU A 329 30.04 22.31 -5.04
CA LEU A 329 30.36 23.70 -4.72
C LEU A 329 29.45 24.26 -3.61
N SER A 330 30.07 25.06 -2.74
CA SER A 330 29.39 25.92 -1.77
C SER A 330 29.05 27.31 -2.37
N SER A 331 28.04 27.93 -1.77
CA SER A 331 27.85 29.38 -1.54
C SER A 331 27.33 30.26 -2.69
N SER A 332 26.11 30.79 -2.52
CA SER A 332 25.95 32.20 -2.09
C SER A 332 24.48 32.56 -1.79
N VAL A 333 24.32 33.29 -0.69
CA VAL A 333 23.12 33.90 -0.09
C VAL A 333 22.54 35.02 -0.97
N LEU A 334 21.20 35.18 -0.99
CA LEU A 334 20.56 36.50 -0.99
C LEU A 334 19.16 36.44 -0.36
N HIS A 335 18.93 37.35 0.59
CA HIS A 335 17.66 37.67 1.25
C HIS A 335 16.64 38.31 0.29
N ASP A 336 15.36 38.02 0.47
CA ASP A 336 14.31 39.05 0.43
C ASP A 336 13.05 38.64 1.24
N GLU A 337 12.33 39.65 1.73
CA GLU A 337 11.34 39.65 2.80
C GLU A 337 9.87 39.45 2.35
N THR A 338 9.04 38.85 3.24
CA THR A 338 7.60 39.09 3.54
C THR A 338 6.54 38.96 2.41
N GLU A 339 5.39 38.28 2.56
CA GLU A 339 4.25 38.46 3.49
C GLU A 339 3.26 37.25 3.38
N PRO A 340 2.17 37.16 4.19
CA PRO A 340 1.58 35.90 4.63
C PRO A 340 0.52 35.35 3.67
N VAL A 341 0.42 34.01 3.57
CA VAL A 341 -0.68 33.34 2.88
C VAL A 341 -1.56 32.58 3.86
N ALA A 342 -2.85 32.73 3.59
CA ALA A 342 -4.01 32.30 4.35
C ALA A 342 -4.07 30.81 4.69
N HIS A 343 -4.59 30.58 5.89
CA HIS A 343 -5.13 29.33 6.40
C HIS A 343 -6.26 28.83 5.47
N LEU A 344 -6.13 27.65 4.86
CA LEU A 344 -7.26 26.96 4.23
C LEU A 344 -7.16 25.44 4.44
N GLN A 345 -8.21 24.89 5.03
CA GLN A 345 -8.47 23.46 5.22
C GLN A 345 -8.82 22.80 3.87
N SER A 346 -8.27 21.60 3.58
CA SER A 346 -8.80 20.66 2.58
C SER A 346 -8.12 19.29 2.78
N GLN A 347 -8.74 18.28 3.40
CA GLN A 347 -9.61 17.23 2.84
C GLN A 347 -9.13 16.49 1.58
N LEU A 348 -8.60 15.28 1.85
CA LEU A 348 -8.83 13.96 1.21
C LEU A 348 -8.49 13.73 -0.27
N LEU A 349 -7.54 12.81 -0.49
CA LEU A 349 -7.68 11.46 -1.09
C LEU A 349 -6.33 10.74 -0.87
N TYR A 350 -6.18 9.39 -0.88
CA TYR A 350 -4.92 8.67 -0.49
C TYR A 350 -4.80 7.22 -1.05
N HIS A 351 -3.71 6.78 -1.77
CA HIS A 351 -3.40 5.36 -2.07
C HIS A 351 -1.89 4.87 -2.20
N TYR A 352 -1.45 4.05 -1.23
CA TYR A 352 -0.52 2.88 -1.28
C TYR A 352 0.99 3.10 -1.01
N ILE A 353 1.58 2.41 0.00
CA ILE A 353 2.87 1.64 0.06
C ILE A 353 2.77 0.63 1.25
N PHE A 354 3.51 -0.49 1.21
CA PHE A 354 3.62 -1.59 2.20
C PHE A 354 5.01 -1.67 2.87
N MET A 355 5.10 -1.89 4.19
CA MET A 355 5.89 -2.94 4.87
C MET A 355 5.87 -2.79 6.42
N LEU A 356 6.18 -3.89 7.10
CA LEU A 356 5.68 -4.35 8.40
C LEU A 356 6.25 -3.69 9.67
N SER A 357 5.35 -3.62 10.66
CA SER A 357 5.53 -3.48 12.13
C SER A 357 5.97 -2.11 12.68
N THR A 358 4.99 -1.36 13.20
CA THR A 358 5.06 -0.01 13.80
C THR A 358 5.59 1.10 12.87
N VAL A 359 4.66 1.78 12.20
CA VAL A 359 4.92 3.04 11.48
C VAL A 359 4.03 4.11 12.08
N CYS A 360 4.57 5.31 12.27
CA CYS A 360 3.87 6.48 12.81
C CYS A 360 3.86 7.65 11.83
N TYR A 361 2.70 8.31 11.88
CA TYR A 361 2.29 9.69 11.64
C TYR A 361 3.03 10.64 10.67
N PHE A 362 2.19 11.42 9.96
CA PHE A 362 2.48 12.58 9.11
C PHE A 362 2.10 13.90 9.80
N CYS A 363 3.00 14.87 9.87
CA CYS A 363 2.64 16.25 10.26
C CYS A 363 2.20 17.04 9.02
N THR A 364 1.04 17.70 9.10
CA THR A 364 0.72 18.93 8.33
C THR A 364 0.93 20.14 9.22
#